data_AF-A0A1B6LFI5-F1
#
_entry.id   AF-A0A1B6LFI5-F1
#
_cell.length_a   1.000
_cell.length_b   1.000
_cell.length_c   1.000
_cell.angle_alpha   90.00
_cell.angle_beta   90.00
_cell.angle_gamma   90.00
#
_symmetry.space_group_name_H-M   'P 1'
#
loop_
_entity.id
_entity.type
_entity.pdbx_description
1 polymer ?
#
loop_
_entity_poly.entity_id
_entity_poly.type
_entity_poly.pdbx_seq_one_letter_code
_entity_poly.pdbx_strand_id
1 'polypeptide(L)'
;SSRGLEESEGTLEFWERCEVLSRSVQHQKHHPHGSHHRSAHIGNMRFLKDARDLVAFAEDKVNLDLASMRAMYEAVEGGKEEQIKAMIREAMQSATELLHDDYQLFRKHLLKQRGLAGGEHCK
;
A
#
# COMPACT_ATOMS: atom_id res chain seq x y z
N SER A 1 10.76 22.46 0.84
CA SER A 1 10.54 21.17 0.17
C SER A 1 9.88 20.22 1.17
N SER A 2 8.58 20.39 1.42
CA SER A 2 7.78 19.57 2.37
C SER A 2 6.92 18.52 1.66
N ARG A 3 6.45 18.83 0.45
CA ARG A 3 5.52 18.00 -0.32
C ARG A 3 6.01 16.56 -0.59
N GLY A 4 7.28 16.36 -0.93
CA GLY A 4 7.83 15.02 -1.14
C GLY A 4 7.94 14.20 0.15
N LEU A 5 8.11 14.84 1.30
CA LEU A 5 8.09 14.14 2.59
C LEU A 5 6.67 13.69 2.95
N GLU A 6 5.66 14.53 2.67
CA GLU A 6 4.24 14.20 2.85
C GLU A 6 3.81 13.01 1.97
N GLU A 7 4.28 12.97 0.71
CA GLU A 7 4.03 11.86 -0.23
C GLU A 7 4.68 10.54 0.25
N SER A 8 5.92 10.58 0.74
CA SER A 8 6.57 9.39 1.31
C SER A 8 5.91 8.91 2.61
N GLU A 9 5.46 9.83 3.47
CA GLU A 9 4.76 9.49 4.72
C GLU A 9 3.42 8.80 4.43
N GLY A 10 2.64 9.32 3.47
CA GLY A 10 1.42 8.67 3.00
C GLY A 10 1.66 7.28 2.41
N THR A 11 2.76 7.11 1.66
CA THR A 11 3.14 5.82 1.08
C THR A 11 3.55 4.79 2.14
N LEU A 12 4.27 5.22 3.19
CA LEU A 12 4.62 4.36 4.32
C LEU A 12 3.38 3.92 5.10
N GLU A 13 2.49 4.85 5.43
CA GLU A 13 1.25 4.54 6.14
C GLU A 13 0.38 3.57 5.32
N PHE A 14 0.33 3.73 4.00
CA PHE A 14 -0.35 2.79 3.11
C PHE A 14 0.26 1.38 3.18
N TRP A 15 1.58 1.26 3.18
CA TRP A 15 2.27 -0.02 3.30
C TRP A 15 1.95 -0.71 4.64
N GLU A 16 1.95 0.05 5.74
CA GLU A 16 1.61 -0.47 7.08
C GLU A 16 0.16 -0.96 7.14
N ARG A 17 -0.77 -0.22 6.55
CA ARG A 17 -2.19 -0.62 6.46
C ARG A 17 -2.37 -1.90 5.62
N CYS A 18 -1.63 -2.03 4.52
CA CYS A 18 -1.57 -3.28 3.74
C CYS A 18 -1.09 -4.46 4.59
N GLU A 19 -0.03 -4.24 5.39
CA GLU A 19 0.52 -5.28 6.26
C GLU A 19 -0.49 -5.73 7.34
N VAL A 20 -1.15 -4.79 8.01
CA VAL A 20 -2.18 -5.07 9.02
C VAL A 20 -3.32 -5.90 8.40
N LEU A 21 -3.81 -5.50 7.24
CA LEU A 21 -4.89 -6.20 6.55
C LEU A 21 -4.47 -7.63 6.15
N SER A 22 -3.24 -7.80 5.64
CA SER A 22 -2.67 -9.11 5.28
C SER A 22 -2.57 -10.06 6.48
N ARG A 23 -2.16 -9.55 7.66
CA ARG A 23 -2.03 -10.35 8.90
C ARG A 23 -3.38 -10.71 9.52
N SER A 24 -4.37 -9.83 9.44
CA SER A 24 -5.68 -10.04 10.06
C SER A 24 -6.42 -11.29 9.54
N VAL A 25 -6.14 -11.73 8.31
CA VAL A 25 -6.72 -12.92 7.69
C VAL A 25 -6.04 -14.22 8.14
N GLN A 26 -4.78 -14.16 8.59
CA GLN A 26 -4.03 -15.36 9.00
C GLN A 26 -4.50 -15.92 10.36
N HIS A 27 -5.04 -15.08 11.25
CA HIS A 27 -5.43 -15.50 12.61
C HIS A 27 -6.80 -16.19 12.72
N GLN A 28 -7.63 -16.22 11.67
CA GLN A 28 -8.96 -16.86 11.74
C GLN A 28 -8.95 -18.40 11.54
N LYS A 29 -7.84 -19.03 11.15
CA LYS A 29 -7.80 -20.47 10.81
C LYS A 29 -7.80 -21.45 12.00
N HIS A 30 -7.78 -21.01 13.27
CA HIS A 30 -7.49 -21.89 14.42
C HIS A 30 -8.63 -22.20 15.41
N HIS A 31 -9.91 -21.97 15.08
CA HIS A 31 -11.01 -22.40 15.98
C HIS A 31 -11.81 -23.59 15.40
N PRO A 32 -11.56 -24.83 15.86
CA PRO A 32 -12.16 -26.04 15.29
C PRO A 32 -13.59 -26.38 15.77
N HIS A 33 -14.25 -25.59 16.63
CA HIS A 33 -15.61 -25.90 17.05
C HIS A 33 -16.45 -24.65 17.36
N GLY A 34 -17.44 -24.35 16.50
CA GLY A 34 -18.63 -23.60 16.90
C GLY A 34 -19.28 -22.76 15.81
N SER A 35 -20.45 -23.19 15.33
CA SER A 35 -21.48 -22.34 14.69
C SER A 35 -21.00 -21.49 13.49
N HIS A 36 -20.71 -22.15 12.36
CA HIS A 36 -19.77 -21.63 11.36
C HIS A 36 -20.29 -20.68 10.26
N HIS A 37 -21.59 -20.37 10.13
CA HIS A 37 -22.04 -19.53 8.99
C HIS A 37 -22.17 -18.02 9.29
N ARG A 38 -22.60 -17.61 10.48
CA ARG A 38 -22.76 -16.16 10.78
C ARG A 38 -21.44 -15.48 11.10
N SER A 39 -20.54 -16.16 11.82
CA SER A 39 -19.24 -15.60 12.21
C SER A 39 -18.32 -15.36 10.99
N ALA A 40 -18.27 -16.33 10.07
CA ALA A 40 -17.50 -16.20 8.83
C ALA A 40 -18.01 -15.08 7.92
N HIS A 41 -19.34 -14.89 7.84
CA HIS A 41 -19.94 -13.81 7.05
C HIS A 41 -19.60 -12.43 7.62
N ILE A 42 -19.63 -12.27 8.96
CA ILE A 42 -19.27 -11.01 9.61
C ILE A 42 -17.78 -10.71 9.43
N GLY A 43 -16.91 -11.73 9.53
CA GLY A 43 -15.48 -11.61 9.26
C GLY A 43 -15.20 -11.15 7.83
N ASN A 44 -15.87 -11.74 6.84
CA ASN A 44 -15.72 -11.37 5.43
C ASN A 44 -16.23 -9.95 5.14
N MET A 45 -17.39 -9.56 5.69
CA MET A 45 -17.88 -8.19 5.54
C MET A 45 -16.92 -7.14 6.11
N ARG A 46 -16.30 -7.44 7.26
CA ARG A 46 -15.30 -6.56 7.87
C ARG A 46 -14.05 -6.46 7.01
N PHE A 47 -13.53 -7.58 6.54
CA PHE A 47 -12.39 -7.61 5.62
C PHE A 47 -12.63 -6.79 4.35
N LEU A 48 -13.80 -6.94 3.72
CA LEU A 48 -14.16 -6.15 2.52
C LEU A 48 -14.28 -4.66 2.82
N LYS A 49 -14.80 -4.28 3.98
CA LYS A 49 -14.85 -2.88 4.40
C LYS A 49 -13.43 -2.34 4.59
N ASP A 50 -12.57 -3.07 5.31
CA ASP A 50 -11.20 -2.64 5.58
C ASP A 50 -10.39 -2.55 4.27
N ALA A 51 -10.65 -3.43 3.29
CA ALA A 51 -10.07 -3.35 1.95
C ALA A 51 -10.57 -2.12 1.16
N ARG A 52 -11.85 -1.75 1.25
CA ARG A 52 -12.38 -0.52 0.64
C ARG A 52 -11.77 0.73 1.25
N ASP A 53 -11.66 0.77 2.57
CA ASP A 53 -11.06 1.88 3.31
C ASP A 53 -9.57 2.05 2.92
N LEU A 54 -8.87 0.94 2.64
CA LEU A 54 -7.49 0.94 2.13
C LEU A 54 -7.39 1.54 0.71
N VAL A 55 -8.31 1.20 -0.20
CA VAL A 55 -8.33 1.78 -1.57
C VAL A 55 -8.61 3.28 -1.53
N ALA A 56 -9.57 3.72 -0.71
CA ALA A 56 -9.87 5.14 -0.55
C ALA A 56 -8.69 5.93 0.01
N PHE A 57 -7.93 5.33 0.93
CA PHE A 57 -6.69 5.93 1.43
C PHE A 57 -5.64 6.06 0.33
N ALA A 58 -5.45 5.01 -0.48
CA ALA A 58 -4.50 5.02 -1.59
C ALA A 58 -4.82 6.13 -2.60
N GLU A 59 -6.09 6.31 -2.96
CA GLU A 59 -6.55 7.34 -3.89
C GLU A 59 -6.22 8.76 -3.43
N ASP A 60 -6.36 9.04 -2.14
CA ASP A 60 -6.15 10.38 -1.58
C ASP A 60 -4.69 10.67 -1.22
N LYS A 61 -3.95 9.65 -0.78
CA LYS A 61 -2.65 9.83 -0.10
C LYS A 61 -1.44 9.24 -0.83
N VAL A 62 -1.63 8.37 -1.80
CA VAL A 62 -0.54 7.63 -2.44
C VAL A 62 -0.51 7.93 -3.93
N ASN A 63 0.68 8.21 -4.45
CA ASN A 63 0.87 8.49 -5.86
C ASN A 63 1.02 7.20 -6.69
N LEU A 64 -0.01 6.33 -6.64
CA LEU A 64 -0.07 5.13 -7.47
C LEU A 64 -0.46 5.49 -8.91
N ASP A 65 0.05 4.73 -9.88
CA ASP A 65 -0.37 4.89 -11.26
C ASP A 65 -1.82 4.42 -11.47
N LEU A 66 -2.42 4.88 -12.56
CA LEU A 66 -3.83 4.61 -12.87
C LEU A 66 -4.13 3.11 -13.07
N ALA A 67 -3.20 2.32 -13.59
CA ALA A 67 -3.41 0.89 -13.78
C ALA A 67 -3.43 0.17 -12.42
N SER A 68 -2.51 0.52 -11.52
CA SER A 68 -2.47 0.02 -10.15
C SER A 68 -3.76 0.36 -9.39
N MET A 69 -4.23 1.62 -9.44
CA MET A 69 -5.49 2.02 -8.82
C MET A 69 -6.70 1.26 -9.38
N ARG A 70 -6.77 1.06 -10.70
CA ARG A 70 -7.85 0.27 -11.33
C ARG A 70 -7.86 -1.17 -10.84
N ALA A 71 -6.70 -1.81 -10.78
CA ALA A 71 -6.58 -3.17 -10.28
C ALA A 71 -7.06 -3.28 -8.81
N MET A 72 -6.78 -2.27 -7.99
CA MET A 72 -7.28 -2.20 -6.62
C MET A 72 -8.81 -2.13 -6.53
N TYR A 73 -9.46 -1.26 -7.32
CA TYR A 73 -10.92 -1.19 -7.35
C TYR A 73 -11.56 -2.49 -7.84
N GLU A 74 -11.04 -3.05 -8.94
CA GLU A 74 -11.57 -4.28 -9.52
C GLU A 74 -11.49 -5.46 -8.55
N ALA A 75 -10.38 -5.59 -7.83
CA ALA A 75 -10.21 -6.64 -6.83
C ALA A 75 -11.21 -6.53 -5.67
N VAL A 76 -11.44 -5.30 -5.18
CA VAL A 76 -12.33 -5.05 -4.04
C VAL A 76 -13.82 -5.15 -4.43
N GLU A 77 -14.21 -4.65 -5.61
CA GLU A 77 -15.56 -4.80 -6.16
C GLU A 77 -15.88 -6.26 -6.48
N GLY A 78 -14.90 -7.02 -6.95
CA GLY A 78 -15.03 -8.46 -7.19
C GLY A 78 -15.30 -9.28 -5.92
N GLY A 79 -14.95 -8.75 -4.75
CA GLY A 79 -15.23 -9.34 -3.43
C GLY A 79 -14.55 -10.70 -3.17
N LYS A 80 -13.65 -11.14 -4.07
CA LYS A 80 -12.95 -12.42 -3.96
C LYS A 80 -11.71 -12.24 -3.10
N GLU A 81 -11.73 -12.83 -1.91
CA GLU A 81 -10.67 -12.71 -0.91
C GLU A 81 -9.27 -13.00 -1.48
N GLU A 82 -9.10 -14.04 -2.28
CA GLU A 82 -7.80 -14.38 -2.88
C GLU A 82 -7.29 -13.34 -3.89
N GLN A 83 -8.21 -12.68 -4.62
CA GLN A 83 -7.84 -11.58 -5.52
C GLN A 83 -7.45 -10.34 -4.74
N ILE A 84 -8.18 -10.03 -3.66
CA ILE A 84 -7.86 -8.92 -2.77
C ILE A 84 -6.50 -9.16 -2.11
N LYS A 85 -6.20 -10.38 -1.66
CA LYS A 85 -4.87 -10.74 -1.13
C LYS A 85 -3.74 -10.61 -2.14
N ALA A 86 -3.99 -11.03 -3.39
CA ALA A 86 -2.99 -10.87 -4.46
C ALA A 86 -2.72 -9.39 -4.71
N MET A 87 -3.78 -8.59 -4.83
CA MET A 87 -3.71 -7.15 -4.97
C MET A 87 -2.96 -6.49 -3.81
N ILE A 88 -3.23 -6.86 -2.55
CA ILE A 88 -2.51 -6.31 -1.38
C ILE A 88 -1.00 -6.56 -1.50
N ARG A 89 -0.58 -7.76 -1.95
CA ARG A 89 0.85 -8.04 -2.13
C ARG A 89 1.49 -7.20 -3.22
N GLU A 90 0.79 -7.02 -4.34
CA GLU A 90 1.25 -6.18 -5.44
C GLU A 90 1.33 -4.71 -5.00
N ALA A 91 0.31 -4.22 -4.30
CA ALA A 91 0.29 -2.87 -3.75
C ALA A 91 1.42 -2.60 -2.74
N MET A 92 1.76 -3.59 -1.89
CA MET A 92 2.91 -3.50 -0.99
C MET A 92 4.24 -3.39 -1.75
N GLN A 93 4.37 -4.13 -2.87
CA GLN A 93 5.55 -4.07 -3.72
C GLN A 93 5.67 -2.67 -4.37
N SER A 94 4.58 -2.16 -4.94
CA SER A 94 4.54 -0.80 -5.53
C SER A 94 4.87 0.29 -4.50
N ALA A 95 4.33 0.20 -3.28
CA ALA A 95 4.64 1.14 -2.21
C ALA A 95 6.13 1.10 -1.80
N THR A 96 6.73 -0.09 -1.80
CA THR A 96 8.17 -0.25 -1.52
C THR A 96 9.03 0.41 -2.60
N GLU A 97 8.63 0.30 -3.87
CA GLU A 97 9.32 0.93 -4.99
C GLU A 97 9.21 2.46 -4.94
N LEU A 98 8.03 3.00 -4.65
CA LEU A 98 7.82 4.44 -4.46
C LEU A 98 8.69 5.02 -3.34
N LEU A 99 8.73 4.35 -2.17
CA LEU A 99 9.59 4.76 -1.05
C LEU A 99 11.08 4.73 -1.42
N HIS A 100 11.49 3.74 -2.24
CA HIS A 100 12.87 3.67 -2.72
C HIS A 100 13.21 4.84 -3.64
N ASP A 101 12.34 5.15 -4.60
CA ASP A 101 12.53 6.25 -5.54
C ASP A 101 12.58 7.61 -4.83
N ASP A 102 11.67 7.84 -3.88
CA ASP A 102 11.65 9.05 -3.05
C ASP A 102 12.94 9.19 -2.24
N TYR A 103 13.44 8.10 -1.66
CA TYR A 103 14.72 8.10 -0.95
C TYR A 103 15.88 8.48 -1.90
N GLN A 104 15.92 7.93 -3.12
CA GLN A 104 16.96 8.29 -4.09
C GLN A 104 16.87 9.77 -4.50
N LEU A 105 15.66 10.29 -4.70
CA LEU A 105 15.42 11.70 -5.03
C LEU A 105 15.87 12.62 -3.89
N PHE A 106 15.49 12.30 -2.65
CA PHE A 106 15.89 13.03 -1.47
C PHE A 106 17.42 13.02 -1.28
N ARG A 107 18.04 11.85 -1.40
CA ARG A 107 19.50 11.70 -1.34
C ARG A 107 20.19 12.52 -2.44
N LYS A 108 19.72 12.46 -3.68
CA LYS A 108 20.26 13.26 -4.80
C LYS A 108 20.12 14.76 -4.54
N HIS A 109 18.99 15.19 -3.98
CA HIS A 109 18.76 16.58 -3.62
C HIS A 109 19.76 17.06 -2.55
N LEU A 110 19.95 16.28 -1.48
CA LEU A 110 20.93 16.60 -0.42
C LEU A 110 22.36 16.68 -0.96
N LEU A 111 22.77 15.72 -1.80
CA LEU A 111 24.10 15.74 -2.40
C LEU A 111 24.30 16.95 -3.31
N LYS A 112 23.29 17.33 -4.10
CA LYS A 112 23.32 18.55 -4.94
C LYS A 112 23.46 19.82 -4.10
N GLN A 113 22.67 19.96 -3.04
CA GLN A 113 22.74 21.14 -2.14
C GLN A 113 24.12 21.32 -1.50
N ARG A 114 24.83 20.22 -1.24
CA ARG A 114 26.18 20.22 -0.68
C ARG A 114 27.29 20.33 -1.74
N GLY A 115 26.95 20.44 -3.02
CA GLY A 115 27.91 20.45 -4.12
C GLY A 115 28.62 19.11 -4.34
N LEU A 116 28.11 18.03 -3.74
CA LEU A 116 28.69 16.67 -3.79
C LEU A 116 28.11 15.83 -4.93
N ALA A 117 27.05 16.31 -5.59
CA ALA A 117 26.51 15.74 -6.82
C ALA A 117 26.52 16.79 -7.94
N GLY A 118 27.67 16.88 -8.60
CA GLY A 118 27.94 17.81 -9.71
C GLY A 118 29.18 17.34 -10.45
N GLY A 119 29.06 16.21 -11.15
CA GLY A 119 30.03 15.69 -12.09
C GLY A 119 29.56 15.86 -13.54
N GLU A 120 29.01 17.02 -13.88
CA GLU A 120 29.05 17.50 -15.26
C GLU A 120 29.99 18.70 -15.24
N HIS A 121 31.27 18.42 -15.50
CA HIS A 121 32.24 19.44 -15.87
C HIS A 121 31.68 20.19 -17.08
N CYS A 122 31.25 21.43 -16.91
CA CYS A 122 31.38 22.41 -17.98
C CYS A 122 32.87 22.56 -18.25
N LYS A 123 33.34 21.95 -19.35
CA LYS A 123 34.51 22.39 -20.10
C LYS A 123 34.07 22.68 -21.52
#